data_AF-A0A9R0YWI7-F1
#
_entry.id   AF-A0A9R0YWI7-F1
#
_cell.length_a   1.000
_cell.length_b   1.000
_cell.length_c   1.000
_cell.angle_alpha   90.00
_cell.angle_beta   90.00
_cell.angle_gamma   90.00
#
_symmetry.space_group_name_H-M   'P 1'
#
loop_
_entity.id
_entity.type
_entity.pdbx_description
1 polymer ?
#
loop_
_entity_poly.entity_id
_entity_poly.type
_entity_poly.pdbx_seq_one_letter_code
_entity_poly.pdbx_strand_id
1 'polypeptide(L)'
;MALPGLAFSNSQVVMLAACTGPPQQVAAGEDEHELKLLGTWRGPFAMRVRLALNFKGLSYEYQEEDLANKSDLLLASNPVNKKVPVLIHNGMPICESLAILEYIDEVYHGIGPSLLPADPYQRARARFWAIYIDDKLVAPWWKMFVGKTDKEKDEGTMQTLAAVDMLEGALRECSKGKPFFGGDNVGYVDVVLGGMVAWMQGTEALCGVELLHTTKTPLLLAWMERFGEMEPAKVVLPKVDRLVEFAKMKRAQRALI
;
A
#
# COMPACT_ATOMS: atom_id res chain seq x y z
N MET A 1 -3.88 -35.26 17.15
CA MET A 1 -4.19 -33.88 17.61
C MET A 1 -4.44 -33.03 16.38
N ALA A 2 -5.71 -32.75 16.08
CA ALA A 2 -6.10 -31.88 14.99
C ALA A 2 -6.09 -30.41 15.48
N LEU A 3 -5.56 -29.50 14.66
CA LEU A 3 -5.57 -28.07 14.92
C LEU A 3 -7.02 -27.54 14.92
N PRO A 4 -7.41 -26.60 15.79
CA PRO A 4 -8.73 -26.00 15.74
C PRO A 4 -8.79 -25.04 14.55
N GLY A 5 -9.66 -25.35 13.57
CA GLY A 5 -10.03 -24.44 12.50
C GLY A 5 -10.86 -23.28 13.04
N LEU A 6 -10.48 -22.05 12.68
CA LEU A 6 -11.33 -20.87 12.85
C LEU A 6 -12.54 -21.00 11.93
N ALA A 7 -13.68 -21.39 12.49
CA ALA A 7 -14.96 -21.36 11.79
C ALA A 7 -15.47 -19.91 11.76
N PHE A 8 -15.52 -19.30 10.57
CA PHE A 8 -16.25 -18.05 10.37
C PHE A 8 -17.76 -18.30 10.50
N SER A 9 -18.48 -17.38 11.15
CA SER A 9 -19.95 -17.47 11.27
C SER A 9 -20.60 -17.37 9.89
N ASN A 10 -21.69 -18.12 9.67
CA ASN A 10 -22.52 -17.99 8.45
C ASN A 10 -22.94 -16.53 8.17
N SER A 11 -23.11 -15.69 9.20
CA SER A 11 -23.42 -14.27 9.02
C SER A 11 -22.26 -13.46 8.42
N GLN A 12 -21.01 -13.84 8.68
CA GLN A 12 -19.83 -13.19 8.09
C GLN A 12 -19.62 -13.62 6.62
N VAL A 13 -19.94 -14.88 6.30
CA VAL A 13 -19.89 -15.40 4.92
C VAL A 13 -21.03 -14.81 4.07
N VAL A 14 -22.23 -14.67 4.64
CA VAL A 14 -23.38 -14.03 3.97
C VAL A 14 -23.14 -12.54 3.74
N MET A 15 -22.39 -11.83 4.61
CA MET A 15 -22.04 -10.42 4.36
C MET A 15 -21.04 -10.26 3.21
N LEU A 16 -20.10 -11.19 3.06
CA LEU A 16 -19.22 -11.26 1.87
C LEU A 16 -20.01 -11.48 0.57
N ALA A 17 -21.12 -12.22 0.64
CA ALA A 17 -22.06 -12.36 -0.48
C ALA A 17 -22.99 -11.13 -0.63
N ALA A 18 -23.33 -10.43 0.46
CA ALA A 18 -24.18 -9.24 0.43
C ALA A 18 -23.47 -7.98 -0.09
N CYS A 19 -22.15 -8.04 -0.34
CA CYS A 19 -21.47 -7.10 -1.24
C CYS A 19 -22.00 -7.17 -2.69
N THR A 20 -22.95 -8.06 -3.01
CA THR A 20 -23.78 -7.98 -4.22
C THR A 20 -25.22 -7.60 -3.84
N GLY A 21 -25.45 -6.34 -3.45
CA GLY A 21 -26.80 -5.78 -3.44
C GLY A 21 -27.31 -5.58 -4.88
N PRO A 22 -28.63 -5.66 -5.15
CA PRO A 22 -29.16 -5.30 -6.47
C PRO A 22 -28.85 -3.82 -6.77
N PRO A 23 -28.57 -3.44 -8.02
CA PRO A 23 -28.27 -2.06 -8.37
C PRO A 23 -29.46 -1.18 -7.98
N GLN A 24 -29.22 -0.24 -7.07
CA GLN A 24 -30.18 0.78 -6.74
C GLN A 24 -30.29 1.71 -7.96
N GLN A 25 -31.51 1.81 -8.51
CA GLN A 25 -31.78 2.54 -9.74
C GLN A 25 -31.58 4.05 -9.48
N VAL A 26 -30.39 4.56 -9.80
CA VAL A 26 -30.11 6.00 -9.86
C VAL A 26 -30.57 6.54 -11.21
N ALA A 27 -31.35 7.62 -11.15
CA ALA A 27 -31.90 8.30 -12.31
C ALA A 27 -30.78 8.86 -13.18
N ALA A 28 -30.95 8.75 -14.50
CA ALA A 28 -29.97 9.22 -15.48
C ALA A 28 -29.79 10.75 -15.42
N GLY A 29 -28.59 11.17 -15.02
CA GLY A 29 -28.07 12.52 -15.15
C GLY A 29 -26.58 12.51 -14.80
N GLU A 30 -25.72 12.48 -15.82
CA GLU A 30 -24.28 12.82 -15.78
C GLU A 30 -23.48 12.41 -14.53
N ASP A 31 -23.36 11.11 -14.24
CA ASP A 31 -22.41 10.61 -13.22
C ASP A 31 -21.25 9.87 -13.90
N GLU A 32 -20.10 10.53 -14.00
CA GLU A 32 -18.81 9.86 -14.07
C GLU A 32 -18.72 8.87 -12.89
N HIS A 33 -18.33 7.62 -13.14
CA HIS A 33 -18.23 6.56 -12.13
C HIS A 33 -17.66 7.06 -10.77
N GLU A 34 -18.50 7.08 -9.72
CA GLU A 34 -18.13 7.67 -8.43
C GLU A 34 -17.09 6.79 -7.73
N LEU A 35 -15.88 7.33 -7.56
CA LEU A 35 -14.80 6.74 -6.77
C LEU A 35 -14.63 7.49 -5.45
N LYS A 36 -14.68 6.76 -4.34
CA LYS A 36 -14.35 7.27 -3.01
C LYS A 36 -13.32 6.38 -2.33
N LEU A 37 -12.30 6.98 -1.74
CA LEU A 37 -11.26 6.27 -1.00
C LEU A 37 -11.30 6.65 0.48
N LEU A 38 -11.59 5.67 1.34
CA LEU A 38 -11.41 5.77 2.78
C LEU A 38 -9.95 5.41 3.10
N GLY A 39 -9.23 6.30 3.78
CA GLY A 39 -7.80 6.12 3.98
C GLY A 39 -7.23 6.90 5.15
N THR A 40 -5.93 6.74 5.38
CA THR A 40 -5.16 7.71 6.16
C THR A 40 -4.02 8.24 5.33
N TRP A 41 -3.76 9.55 5.39
CA TRP A 41 -2.76 10.22 4.55
C TRP A 41 -1.34 9.67 4.75
N ARG A 42 -1.13 8.99 5.88
CA ARG A 42 0.12 8.43 6.42
C ARG A 42 0.19 6.92 6.28
N GLY A 43 -0.91 6.24 5.95
CA GLY A 43 -0.94 4.78 5.81
C GLY A 43 -0.36 4.34 4.47
N PRO A 44 0.71 3.51 4.44
CA PRO A 44 1.35 3.11 3.19
C PRO A 44 0.39 2.37 2.25
N PHE A 45 -0.52 1.57 2.81
CA PHE A 45 -1.56 0.86 2.05
C PHE A 45 -2.54 1.81 1.36
N ALA A 46 -2.91 2.93 2.00
CA ALA A 46 -3.76 3.94 1.37
C ALA A 46 -2.99 4.76 0.33
N MET A 47 -1.71 5.03 0.56
CA MET A 47 -0.83 5.68 -0.44
C MET A 47 -0.74 4.85 -1.72
N ARG A 48 -0.66 3.51 -1.65
CA ARG A 48 -0.68 2.65 -2.85
C ARG A 48 -1.90 2.92 -3.74
N VAL A 49 -3.09 2.93 -3.14
CA VAL A 49 -4.34 3.15 -3.88
C VAL A 49 -4.38 4.56 -4.47
N ARG A 50 -3.99 5.57 -3.68
CA ARG A 50 -3.89 6.96 -4.17
C ARG A 50 -2.90 7.08 -5.33
N LEU A 51 -1.73 6.44 -5.24
CA LEU A 51 -0.73 6.42 -6.31
C LEU A 51 -1.32 5.81 -7.58
N ALA A 52 -1.99 4.66 -7.50
CA ALA A 52 -2.61 4.02 -8.66
C ALA A 52 -3.68 4.91 -9.32
N LEU A 53 -4.56 5.52 -8.52
CA LEU A 53 -5.58 6.45 -9.01
C LEU A 53 -4.92 7.66 -9.71
N ASN A 54 -3.86 8.23 -9.13
CA ASN A 54 -3.15 9.38 -9.71
C ASN A 54 -2.35 9.01 -10.97
N PHE A 55 -1.68 7.86 -10.99
CA PHE A 55 -0.98 7.39 -12.20
C PHE A 55 -1.94 7.15 -13.36
N LYS A 56 -3.17 6.70 -13.07
CA LYS A 56 -4.23 6.54 -14.07
C LYS A 56 -4.99 7.83 -14.39
N GLY A 57 -4.76 8.92 -13.65
CA GLY A 57 -5.48 10.18 -13.84
C GLY A 57 -6.97 10.09 -13.47
N LEU A 58 -7.34 9.23 -12.53
CA LEU A 58 -8.71 9.03 -12.07
C LEU A 58 -9.06 10.03 -10.96
N SER A 59 -10.17 10.74 -11.13
CA SER A 59 -10.77 11.58 -10.09
C SER A 59 -11.42 10.71 -9.01
N TYR A 60 -11.28 11.09 -7.75
CA TYR A 60 -11.90 10.40 -6.62
C TYR A 60 -12.07 11.32 -5.42
N GLU A 61 -13.07 11.06 -4.59
CA GLU A 61 -13.20 11.67 -3.26
C GLU A 61 -12.29 10.97 -2.26
N TYR A 62 -11.51 11.71 -1.49
CA TYR A 62 -10.69 11.16 -0.41
C TYR A 62 -11.27 11.50 0.97
N GLN A 63 -11.64 10.47 1.73
CA GLN A 63 -12.07 10.60 3.12
C GLN A 63 -10.96 10.13 4.06
N GLU A 64 -10.39 11.07 4.84
CA GLU A 64 -9.46 10.74 5.91
C GLU A 64 -10.21 10.10 7.09
N GLU A 65 -9.73 8.94 7.54
CA GLU A 65 -10.29 8.19 8.66
C GLU A 65 -9.51 8.43 9.96
N ASP A 66 -10.24 8.65 11.06
CA ASP A 66 -9.68 8.53 12.40
C ASP A 66 -9.74 7.06 12.84
N LEU A 67 -8.58 6.40 12.92
CA LEU A 67 -8.51 5.00 13.31
C LEU A 67 -8.79 4.76 14.81
N ALA A 68 -8.79 5.81 15.64
CA ALA A 68 -9.23 5.75 17.03
C ALA A 68 -10.77 5.90 17.16
N ASN A 69 -11.40 6.56 16.18
CA ASN A 69 -12.85 6.77 16.11
C ASN A 69 -13.35 6.59 14.67
N LYS A 70 -13.43 5.33 14.24
CA LYS A 70 -13.72 4.94 12.85
C LYS A 70 -15.12 5.37 12.43
N SER A 71 -15.27 5.86 11.20
CA SER A 71 -16.57 6.25 10.68
C SER A 71 -17.53 5.06 10.54
N ASP A 72 -18.84 5.32 10.63
CA ASP A 72 -19.87 4.31 10.34
C ASP A 72 -19.72 3.78 8.90
N LEU A 73 -19.34 4.65 7.96
CA LEU A 73 -19.08 4.27 6.58
C LEU A 73 -17.95 3.24 6.48
N LEU A 74 -16.83 3.42 7.18
CA LEU A 74 -15.74 2.44 7.22
C LEU A 74 -16.19 1.12 7.87
N LEU A 75 -16.92 1.20 8.98
CA LEU A 75 -17.41 0.01 9.69
C LEU A 75 -18.41 -0.79 8.86
N ALA A 76 -19.24 -0.12 8.07
CA ALA A 76 -20.17 -0.74 7.14
C ALA A 76 -19.48 -1.29 5.88
N SER A 77 -18.46 -0.59 5.37
CA SER A 77 -17.77 -0.96 4.12
C SER A 77 -16.73 -2.07 4.31
N ASN A 78 -16.11 -2.16 5.49
CA ASN A 78 -15.18 -3.23 5.85
C ASN A 78 -15.52 -3.82 7.24
N PRO A 79 -16.64 -4.54 7.37
CA PRO A 79 -17.10 -5.05 8.67
C PRO A 79 -16.19 -6.14 9.23
N VAL A 80 -15.45 -6.83 8.36
CA VAL A 80 -14.53 -7.93 8.71
C VAL A 80 -13.28 -7.40 9.41
N ASN A 81 -12.51 -6.55 8.73
CA ASN A 81 -11.22 -6.08 9.23
C ASN A 81 -11.31 -4.72 9.90
N LYS A 82 -12.30 -3.89 9.53
CA LYS A 82 -12.45 -2.50 10.00
C LYS A 82 -11.18 -1.69 9.75
N LYS A 83 -10.50 -1.94 8.62
CA LYS A 83 -9.22 -1.34 8.23
C LYS A 83 -9.37 -0.55 6.95
N VAL A 84 -8.47 0.42 6.78
CA VAL A 84 -8.25 1.15 5.54
C VAL A 84 -7.01 0.62 4.81
N PRO A 85 -6.88 0.78 3.49
CA PRO A 85 -7.82 1.46 2.58
C PRO A 85 -9.09 0.67 2.30
N VAL A 86 -10.15 1.41 1.97
CA VAL A 86 -11.35 0.89 1.31
C VAL A 86 -11.65 1.78 0.12
N LEU A 87 -11.66 1.22 -1.09
CA LEU A 87 -12.16 1.91 -2.28
C LEU A 87 -13.64 1.61 -2.41
N ILE A 88 -14.46 2.62 -2.61
CA ILE A 88 -15.89 2.48 -2.92
C ILE A 88 -16.05 2.94 -4.37
N HIS A 89 -16.52 2.04 -5.23
CA HIS A 89 -16.80 2.32 -6.64
C HIS A 89 -18.29 2.12 -6.88
N ASN A 90 -19.03 3.20 -7.17
CA ASN A 90 -20.49 3.20 -7.32
C ASN A 90 -21.21 2.53 -6.12
N GLY A 91 -20.81 2.90 -4.90
CA GLY A 91 -21.35 2.35 -3.65
C GLY A 91 -20.83 0.96 -3.25
N MET A 92 -20.01 0.31 -4.10
CA MET A 92 -19.50 -1.05 -3.86
C MET A 92 -18.10 -1.00 -3.21
N PRO A 93 -17.92 -1.53 -1.98
CA PRO A 93 -16.63 -1.48 -1.31
C PRO A 93 -15.68 -2.60 -1.76
N ILE A 94 -14.42 -2.23 -1.99
CA ILE A 94 -13.28 -3.10 -2.25
C ILE A 94 -12.24 -2.85 -1.16
N CYS A 95 -11.81 -3.92 -0.49
CA CYS A 95 -10.86 -3.89 0.62
C CYS A 95 -9.51 -4.48 0.21
N GLU A 96 -8.49 -4.27 1.05
CA GLU A 96 -7.12 -4.73 0.88
C GLU A 96 -6.38 -4.06 -0.29
N SER A 97 -5.31 -3.32 0.02
CA SER A 97 -4.65 -2.46 -0.98
C SER A 97 -4.24 -3.19 -2.26
N LEU A 98 -3.71 -4.42 -2.17
CA LEU A 98 -3.31 -5.20 -3.34
C LEU A 98 -4.51 -5.59 -4.21
N ALA A 99 -5.61 -6.04 -3.61
CA ALA A 99 -6.83 -6.35 -4.34
C ALA A 99 -7.45 -5.10 -4.99
N ILE A 100 -7.43 -3.96 -4.29
CA ILE A 100 -7.86 -2.67 -4.84
C ILE A 100 -7.00 -2.27 -6.05
N LEU A 101 -5.67 -2.45 -5.99
CA LEU A 101 -4.79 -2.15 -7.11
C LEU A 101 -5.11 -3.00 -8.35
N GLU A 102 -5.33 -4.31 -8.18
CA GLU A 102 -5.73 -5.19 -9.28
C GLU A 102 -7.09 -4.79 -9.85
N TYR A 103 -8.06 -4.49 -8.99
CA TYR A 103 -9.39 -4.02 -9.40
C TYR A 103 -9.31 -2.74 -10.24
N ILE A 104 -8.53 -1.74 -9.80
CA ILE A 104 -8.32 -0.49 -10.53
C ILE A 104 -7.68 -0.78 -11.90
N ASP A 105 -6.69 -1.67 -11.97
CA ASP A 105 -6.00 -1.98 -13.21
C ASP A 105 -6.86 -2.73 -14.23
N GLU A 106 -7.77 -3.58 -13.74
CA GLU A 106 -8.70 -4.35 -14.57
C GLU A 106 -9.90 -3.51 -15.03
N VAL A 107 -10.52 -2.72 -14.15
CA VAL A 107 -11.69 -1.88 -14.49
C VAL A 107 -11.31 -0.72 -15.40
N TYR A 108 -10.18 -0.08 -15.14
CA TYR A 108 -9.70 1.06 -15.92
C TYR A 108 -8.58 0.65 -16.88
N HIS A 109 -8.73 -0.52 -17.50
CA HIS A 109 -7.80 -0.98 -18.52
C HIS A 109 -7.75 0.02 -19.69
N GLY A 110 -6.54 0.38 -20.14
CA GLY A 110 -6.37 1.36 -21.22
C GLY A 110 -6.51 2.83 -20.81
N ILE A 111 -6.83 3.12 -19.55
CA ILE A 111 -6.72 4.47 -18.97
C ILE A 111 -5.41 4.55 -18.17
N GLY A 112 -4.53 5.46 -18.58
CA GLY A 112 -3.19 5.60 -18.01
C GLY A 112 -2.33 4.33 -18.17
N PRO A 113 -1.24 4.20 -17.38
CA PRO A 113 -0.38 3.03 -17.45
C PRO A 113 -1.08 1.79 -16.88
N SER A 114 -0.85 0.65 -17.51
CA SER A 114 -1.16 -0.67 -16.92
C SER A 114 -0.14 -0.98 -15.83
N LEU A 115 -0.63 -1.31 -14.63
CA LEU A 115 0.23 -1.68 -13.52
C LEU A 115 0.72 -3.11 -13.66
N LEU A 116 -0.15 -4.04 -14.06
CA LEU A 116 0.21 -5.43 -14.30
C LEU A 116 0.57 -5.66 -15.77
N PRO A 117 1.59 -6.50 -16.04
CA PRO A 117 1.93 -6.91 -17.39
C PRO A 117 0.83 -7.81 -17.99
N ALA A 118 0.74 -7.87 -19.32
CA ALA A 118 -0.22 -8.75 -19.99
C ALA A 118 0.15 -10.24 -19.84
N ASP A 119 1.44 -10.57 -19.83
CA ASP A 119 1.93 -11.94 -19.72
C ASP A 119 1.62 -12.55 -18.33
N PRO A 120 0.92 -13.71 -18.26
CA PRO A 120 0.51 -14.31 -16.98
C PRO A 120 1.68 -14.64 -16.05
N TYR A 121 2.82 -15.07 -16.60
CA TYR A 121 4.00 -15.39 -15.80
C TYR A 121 4.60 -14.14 -15.18
N GLN A 122 4.73 -13.04 -15.94
CA GLN A 122 5.15 -11.76 -15.39
C GLN A 122 4.12 -11.20 -14.37
N ARG A 123 2.80 -11.42 -14.55
CA ARG A 123 1.79 -11.04 -13.54
C ARG A 123 2.03 -11.79 -12.23
N ALA A 124 2.29 -13.10 -12.29
CA ALA A 124 2.59 -13.90 -11.12
C ALA A 124 3.87 -13.42 -10.41
N ARG A 125 4.92 -13.05 -11.16
CA ARG A 125 6.14 -12.46 -10.59
C ARG A 125 5.89 -11.11 -9.92
N ALA A 126 5.09 -10.23 -10.52
CA ALA A 126 4.74 -8.95 -9.92
C ALA A 126 3.98 -9.13 -8.59
N ARG A 127 3.01 -10.06 -8.55
CA ARG A 127 2.28 -10.42 -7.33
C ARG A 127 3.19 -11.00 -6.26
N PHE A 128 4.13 -11.86 -6.64
CA PHE A 128 5.12 -12.41 -5.71
C PHE A 128 5.92 -11.30 -5.02
N TRP A 129 6.43 -10.33 -5.78
CA TRP A 129 7.19 -9.21 -5.21
C TRP A 129 6.33 -8.29 -4.34
N ALA A 130 5.04 -8.10 -4.68
CA ALA A 130 4.13 -7.35 -3.83
C ALA A 130 3.92 -8.02 -2.47
N ILE A 131 3.74 -9.35 -2.45
CA ILE A 131 3.66 -10.14 -1.21
C ILE A 131 4.98 -10.07 -0.44
N TYR A 132 6.11 -10.19 -1.14
CA TYR A 132 7.43 -10.03 -0.52
C TYR A 132 7.58 -8.68 0.17
N ILE A 133 7.15 -7.59 -0.46
CA ILE A 133 7.19 -6.25 0.14
C ILE A 133 6.36 -6.22 1.43
N ASP A 134 5.13 -6.74 1.43
CA ASP A 134 4.30 -6.74 2.63
C ASP A 134 4.91 -7.57 3.77
N ASP A 135 5.34 -8.79 3.46
CA ASP A 135 5.77 -9.77 4.47
C ASP A 135 7.22 -9.56 4.94
N LYS A 136 8.10 -9.10 4.05
CA LYS A 136 9.55 -9.06 4.29
C LYS A 136 10.09 -7.65 4.44
N LEU A 137 9.43 -6.64 3.88
CA LEU A 137 9.81 -5.24 4.11
C LEU A 137 8.89 -4.56 5.13
N VAL A 138 7.59 -4.46 4.84
CA VAL A 138 6.66 -3.66 5.65
C VAL A 138 6.49 -4.24 7.05
N ALA A 139 6.25 -5.55 7.18
CA ALA A 139 6.06 -6.16 8.50
C ALA A 139 7.34 -6.08 9.38
N PRO A 140 8.55 -6.41 8.90
CA PRO A 140 9.78 -6.21 9.67
C PRO A 140 10.12 -4.75 9.93
N TRP A 141 9.86 -3.84 8.99
CA TRP A 141 10.05 -2.40 9.20
C TRP A 141 9.15 -1.90 10.33
N TRP A 142 7.90 -2.38 10.37
CA TRP A 142 6.99 -2.07 11.47
C TRP A 142 7.51 -2.61 12.81
N LYS A 143 8.06 -3.84 12.84
CA LYS A 143 8.69 -4.42 14.02
C LYS A 143 9.90 -3.61 14.50
N MET A 144 10.76 -3.17 13.58
CA MET A 144 11.86 -2.23 13.88
C MET A 144 11.31 -0.92 14.47
N PHE A 145 10.20 -0.41 13.94
CA PHE A 145 9.64 0.87 14.34
C PHE A 145 8.90 0.83 15.69
N VAL A 146 8.12 -0.21 15.99
CA VAL A 146 7.28 -0.27 17.22
C VAL A 146 7.65 -1.40 18.19
N GLY A 147 8.75 -2.11 17.94
CA GLY A 147 9.24 -3.17 18.83
C GLY A 147 9.40 -2.68 20.27
N LYS A 148 9.03 -3.53 21.23
CA LYS A 148 9.05 -3.21 22.66
C LYS A 148 10.40 -3.46 23.30
N THR A 149 11.17 -4.40 22.73
CA THR A 149 12.51 -4.77 23.21
C THR A 149 13.55 -4.45 22.15
N ASP A 150 14.80 -4.24 22.58
CA ASP A 150 15.91 -4.03 21.66
C ASP A 150 16.10 -5.23 20.73
N LYS A 151 15.92 -6.45 21.26
CA LYS A 151 15.93 -7.68 20.46
C LYS A 151 14.88 -7.65 19.33
N GLU A 152 13.65 -7.23 19.62
CA GLU A 152 12.62 -7.12 18.58
C GLU A 152 12.99 -6.08 17.52
N LYS A 153 13.52 -4.93 17.94
CA LYS A 153 13.95 -3.88 17.02
C LYS A 153 15.12 -4.33 16.16
N ASP A 154 16.13 -4.95 16.74
CA ASP A 154 17.30 -5.47 16.04
C ASP A 154 16.94 -6.56 15.03
N GLU A 155 16.05 -7.48 15.41
CA GLU A 155 15.50 -8.48 14.49
C GLU A 155 14.74 -7.82 13.33
N GLY A 156 13.93 -6.79 13.62
CA GLY A 156 13.24 -6.00 12.60
C GLY A 156 14.22 -5.28 11.67
N THR A 157 15.27 -4.66 12.20
CA THR A 157 16.32 -3.98 11.43
C THR A 157 17.02 -4.95 10.49
N MET A 158 17.49 -6.08 11.01
CA MET A 158 18.19 -7.10 10.23
C MET A 158 17.33 -7.64 9.08
N GLN A 159 16.06 -7.94 9.35
CA GLN A 159 15.12 -8.42 8.35
C GLN A 159 14.79 -7.35 7.30
N THR A 160 14.62 -6.10 7.72
CA THR A 160 14.35 -4.97 6.82
C THR A 160 15.52 -4.73 5.87
N LEU A 161 16.75 -4.71 6.38
CA LEU A 161 17.96 -4.54 5.57
C LEU A 161 18.13 -5.69 4.58
N ALA A 162 17.91 -6.94 5.02
CA ALA A 162 17.95 -8.10 4.12
C ALA A 162 16.88 -8.03 3.02
N ALA A 163 15.69 -7.49 3.33
CA ALA A 163 14.64 -7.31 2.33
C ALA A 163 14.97 -6.21 1.32
N VAL A 164 15.62 -5.13 1.75
CA VAL A 164 16.15 -4.10 0.86
C VAL A 164 17.21 -4.66 -0.08
N ASP A 165 18.16 -5.46 0.43
CA ASP A 165 19.18 -6.10 -0.41
C ASP A 165 18.55 -7.05 -1.45
N MET A 166 17.51 -7.79 -1.07
CA MET A 166 16.77 -8.64 -2.02
C MET A 166 16.03 -7.82 -3.08
N LEU A 167 15.39 -6.71 -2.67
CA LEU A 167 14.66 -5.84 -3.60
C LEU A 167 15.60 -5.12 -4.58
N GLU A 168 16.84 -4.86 -4.22
CA GLU A 168 17.88 -4.36 -5.13
C GLU A 168 18.16 -5.37 -6.25
N GLY A 169 18.33 -6.65 -5.89
CA GLY A 169 18.49 -7.74 -6.86
C GLY A 169 17.25 -7.90 -7.73
N ALA A 170 16.07 -7.84 -7.12
CA ALA A 170 14.78 -7.92 -7.82
C ALA A 170 14.62 -6.79 -8.84
N LEU A 171 14.97 -5.54 -8.48
CA LEU A 171 14.90 -4.40 -9.39
C LEU A 171 15.84 -4.61 -10.58
N ARG A 172 17.06 -5.10 -10.35
CA ARG A 172 18.01 -5.42 -11.43
C ARG A 172 17.45 -6.43 -12.43
N GLU A 173 16.86 -7.51 -11.92
CA GLU A 173 16.31 -8.58 -12.76
C GLU A 173 15.01 -8.19 -13.47
N CYS A 174 14.09 -7.54 -12.76
CA CYS A 174 12.78 -7.16 -13.28
C CYS A 174 12.90 -6.02 -14.29
N SER A 175 13.70 -5.00 -13.99
CA SER A 175 13.85 -3.85 -14.86
C SER A 175 14.60 -4.17 -16.15
N LYS A 176 15.49 -5.17 -16.16
CA LYS A 176 16.42 -5.43 -17.28
C LYS A 176 17.22 -4.18 -17.67
N GLY A 177 17.65 -3.40 -16.66
CA GLY A 177 18.39 -2.14 -16.84
C GLY A 177 17.50 -0.91 -17.11
N LYS A 178 16.18 -1.05 -16.98
CA LYS A 178 15.22 0.05 -17.09
C LYS A 178 14.96 0.74 -15.73
N PRO A 179 14.22 1.86 -15.69
CA PRO A 179 14.10 2.65 -14.47
C PRO A 179 13.23 2.04 -13.37
N PHE A 180 12.31 1.12 -13.68
CA PHE A 180 11.27 0.63 -12.77
C PHE A 180 11.22 -0.89 -12.71
N PHE A 181 10.57 -1.44 -11.68
CA PHE A 181 10.25 -2.87 -11.62
C PHE A 181 9.34 -3.30 -12.79
N GLY A 182 8.46 -2.39 -13.25
CA GLY A 182 7.67 -2.51 -14.47
C GLY A 182 8.44 -2.33 -15.79
N GLY A 183 9.76 -2.16 -15.74
CA GLY A 183 10.59 -1.88 -16.92
C GLY A 183 10.65 -0.39 -17.21
N ASP A 184 10.15 0.04 -18.38
CA ASP A 184 10.18 1.44 -18.82
C ASP A 184 9.18 2.33 -18.06
N ASN A 185 8.10 1.76 -17.53
CA ASN A 185 7.03 2.48 -16.84
C ASN A 185 6.84 1.95 -15.42
N VAL A 186 6.23 2.78 -14.57
CA VAL A 186 5.77 2.38 -13.23
C VAL A 186 4.81 1.20 -13.36
N GLY A 187 5.15 0.09 -12.72
CA GLY A 187 4.31 -1.10 -12.64
C GLY A 187 3.75 -1.35 -11.25
N TYR A 188 3.13 -2.51 -11.09
CA TYR A 188 2.47 -2.95 -9.86
C TYR A 188 3.40 -2.93 -8.65
N VAL A 189 4.61 -3.48 -8.79
CA VAL A 189 5.61 -3.54 -7.71
C VAL A 189 6.09 -2.14 -7.34
N ASP A 190 6.26 -1.24 -8.32
CA ASP A 190 6.64 0.15 -8.09
C ASP A 190 5.58 0.90 -7.28
N VAL A 191 4.29 0.70 -7.55
CA VAL A 191 3.19 1.31 -6.76
C VAL A 191 3.15 0.75 -5.34
N VAL A 192 3.35 -0.57 -5.19
CA VAL A 192 3.33 -1.25 -3.89
C VAL A 192 4.47 -0.77 -2.99
N LEU A 193 5.69 -0.72 -3.51
CA LEU A 193 6.85 -0.17 -2.81
C LEU A 193 6.76 1.36 -2.66
N GLY A 194 6.21 2.03 -3.66
CA GLY A 194 5.97 3.48 -3.70
C GLY A 194 5.19 3.99 -2.49
N GLY A 195 4.20 3.22 -2.03
CA GLY A 195 3.46 3.51 -0.80
C GLY A 195 4.31 3.56 0.47
N MET A 196 5.54 3.03 0.45
CA MET A 196 6.50 3.06 1.55
C MET A 196 7.56 4.16 1.42
N VAL A 197 7.66 4.87 0.30
CA VAL A 197 8.77 5.80 0.02
C VAL A 197 8.98 6.84 1.11
N ALA A 198 7.91 7.53 1.53
CA ALA A 198 8.03 8.55 2.57
C ALA A 198 8.46 7.96 3.93
N TRP A 199 8.06 6.72 4.24
CA TRP A 199 8.48 6.01 5.44
C TRP A 199 9.95 5.53 5.36
N MET A 200 10.37 5.07 4.18
CA MET A 200 11.77 4.71 3.90
C MET A 200 12.68 5.91 4.06
N GLN A 201 12.33 7.05 3.47
CA GLN A 201 13.07 8.32 3.62
C GLN A 201 13.15 8.78 5.09
N GLY A 202 12.07 8.60 5.86
CA GLY A 202 12.05 8.94 7.28
C GLY A 202 12.75 7.93 8.20
N THR A 203 13.23 6.79 7.70
CA THR A 203 13.71 5.67 8.54
C THR A 203 14.93 6.05 9.36
N GLU A 204 15.88 6.79 8.79
CA GLU A 204 17.07 7.24 9.52
C GLU A 204 16.68 8.17 10.69
N ALA A 205 15.81 9.15 10.45
CA ALA A 205 15.34 10.07 11.48
C ALA A 205 14.46 9.41 12.57
N LEU A 206 13.84 8.27 12.26
CA LEU A 206 12.96 7.53 13.17
C LEU A 206 13.68 6.43 13.94
N CYS A 207 14.64 5.75 13.32
CA CYS A 207 15.24 4.52 13.84
C CYS A 207 16.77 4.58 13.92
N GLY A 208 17.43 5.62 13.39
CA GLY A 208 18.88 5.69 13.32
C GLY A 208 19.50 4.68 12.34
N VAL A 209 18.69 4.15 11.41
CA VAL A 209 19.10 3.15 10.43
C VAL A 209 19.10 3.79 9.04
N GLU A 210 20.27 3.86 8.43
CA GLU A 210 20.41 4.18 7.01
C GLU A 210 19.92 2.98 6.19
N LEU A 211 18.80 3.15 5.49
CA LEU A 211 18.10 2.03 4.84
C LEU A 211 18.65 1.71 3.45
N LEU A 212 19.01 2.74 2.67
CA LEU A 212 19.54 2.61 1.32
C LEU A 212 20.95 3.20 1.26
N HIS A 213 21.87 2.52 0.57
CA HIS A 213 23.26 2.92 0.48
C HIS A 213 23.71 3.00 -0.99
N THR A 214 24.51 4.02 -1.32
CA THR A 214 25.08 4.19 -2.67
C THR A 214 25.95 3.03 -3.14
N THR A 215 26.52 2.25 -2.21
CA THR A 215 27.41 1.12 -2.53
C THR A 215 26.72 -0.25 -2.53
N LYS A 216 25.61 -0.40 -1.79
CA LYS A 216 24.90 -1.68 -1.66
C LYS A 216 23.59 -1.73 -2.42
N THR A 217 22.81 -0.64 -2.36
CA THR A 217 21.49 -0.53 -2.99
C THR A 217 21.36 0.69 -3.90
N PRO A 218 22.31 0.88 -4.86
CA PRO A 218 22.30 2.04 -5.74
C PRO A 218 21.07 2.09 -6.67
N LEU A 219 20.54 0.93 -7.10
CA LEU A 219 19.38 0.91 -8.01
C LEU A 219 18.11 1.34 -7.26
N LEU A 220 17.90 0.84 -6.04
CA LEU A 220 16.77 1.26 -5.21
C LEU A 220 16.85 2.73 -4.81
N LEU A 221 18.06 3.24 -4.52
CA LEU A 221 18.25 4.66 -4.23
C LEU A 221 17.84 5.52 -5.43
N ALA A 222 18.37 5.21 -6.62
CA ALA A 222 18.03 5.92 -7.85
C ALA A 222 16.54 5.75 -8.24
N TRP A 223 15.95 4.59 -7.98
CA TRP A 223 14.53 4.33 -8.16
C TRP A 223 13.69 5.20 -7.23
N MET A 224 14.05 5.28 -5.94
CA MET A 224 13.30 6.02 -4.94
C MET A 224 13.29 7.53 -5.24
N GLU A 225 14.45 8.08 -5.63
CA GLU A 225 14.57 9.47 -6.08
C GLU A 225 13.70 9.72 -7.31
N ARG A 226 13.83 8.87 -8.34
CA ARG A 226 13.06 9.00 -9.58
C ARG A 226 11.55 8.91 -9.34
N PHE A 227 11.11 7.93 -8.54
CA PHE A 227 9.71 7.71 -8.21
C PHE A 227 9.14 8.89 -7.43
N GLY A 228 9.87 9.37 -6.41
CA GLY A 228 9.46 10.52 -5.61
C GLY A 228 9.36 11.84 -6.40
N GLU A 229 10.11 11.96 -7.50
CA GLU A 229 10.07 13.14 -8.36
C GLU A 229 8.90 13.15 -9.37
N MET A 230 8.16 12.05 -9.52
CA MET A 230 7.01 11.99 -10.43
C MET A 230 5.82 12.79 -9.87
N GLU A 231 5.13 13.55 -10.72
CA GLU A 231 3.97 14.35 -10.32
C GLU A 231 2.87 13.54 -9.58
N PRO A 232 2.44 12.36 -10.07
CA PRO A 232 1.50 11.50 -9.32
C PRO A 232 2.00 11.11 -7.92
N ALA A 233 3.31 10.95 -7.74
CA ALA A 233 3.89 10.60 -6.45
C ALA A 233 3.95 11.81 -5.51
N LYS A 234 4.36 12.99 -6.00
CA LYS A 234 4.41 14.24 -5.21
C LYS A 234 3.05 14.64 -4.64
N VAL A 235 1.96 14.39 -5.38
CA VAL A 235 0.59 14.65 -4.91
C VAL A 235 0.19 13.75 -3.74
N VAL A 236 0.70 12.52 -3.72
CA VAL A 236 0.27 11.49 -2.77
C VAL A 236 1.17 11.40 -1.55
N LEU A 237 2.49 11.40 -1.77
CA LEU A 237 3.49 11.21 -0.74
C LEU A 237 3.52 12.42 0.21
N PRO A 238 3.39 12.21 1.52
CA PRO A 238 3.47 13.31 2.47
C PRO A 238 4.90 13.83 2.57
N LYS A 239 5.03 15.09 2.99
CA LYS A 239 6.33 15.62 3.43
C LYS A 239 6.90 14.73 4.53
N VAL A 240 8.16 14.31 4.36
CA VAL A 240 8.83 13.37 5.26
C VAL A 240 8.87 13.90 6.69
N ASP A 241 9.18 15.19 6.89
CA ASP A 241 9.24 15.79 8.23
C ASP A 241 7.90 15.68 8.97
N ARG A 242 6.79 15.99 8.30
CA ARG A 242 5.44 15.86 8.87
C ARG A 242 5.14 14.41 9.26
N LEU A 243 5.57 13.46 8.44
CA LEU A 243 5.38 12.03 8.71
C LEU A 243 6.22 11.58 9.91
N VAL A 244 7.49 12.01 9.98
CA VAL A 244 8.42 11.72 11.06
C VAL A 244 7.93 12.30 12.39
N GLU A 245 7.49 13.55 12.41
CA GLU A 245 6.91 14.21 13.59
C GLU A 245 5.70 13.43 14.12
N PHE A 246 4.77 13.07 13.23
CA PHE A 246 3.60 12.27 13.59
C PHE A 246 4.01 10.91 14.18
N ALA A 247 4.97 10.23 13.56
CA ALA A 247 5.44 8.93 14.02
C ALA A 247 6.12 9.00 15.39
N LYS A 248 6.97 10.01 15.62
CA LYS A 248 7.61 10.26 16.93
C LYS A 248 6.56 10.51 18.01
N MET A 249 5.56 11.34 17.73
CA MET A 249 4.44 11.58 18.63
C MET A 249 3.68 10.29 18.96
N LYS A 250 3.36 9.45 17.96
CA LYS A 250 2.67 8.17 18.20
C LYS A 250 3.51 7.17 18.98
N ARG A 251 4.82 7.12 18.75
CA ARG A 251 5.73 6.27 19.52
C ARG A 251 5.78 6.72 20.99
N ALA A 252 5.84 8.03 21.25
CA ALA A 252 5.79 8.59 22.60
C ALA A 252 4.47 8.26 23.31
N GLN A 253 3.32 8.41 22.64
CA GLN A 253 2.00 8.03 23.19
C GLN A 253 1.93 6.55 23.60
N ARG A 254 2.55 5.65 22.83
CA ARG A 254 2.61 4.21 23.16
C ARG A 254 3.54 3.87 24.30
N ALA A 255 4.53 4.71 24.60
CA ALA A 255 5.45 4.49 25.71
C ALA A 255 4.83 4.87 27.07
N LEU A 256 3.69 5.57 27.06
CA LEU A 256 2.98 6.04 28.24
C LEU A 256 1.86 5.07 28.71
N ILE A 257 1.64 3.97 27.99
CA ILE A 257 0.58 2.96 28.23
C ILE A 257 1.25 1.60 28.38
#